data_AF-A0A1M4T4J1-F1
#
_entry.id   AF-A0A1M4T4J1-F1
#
_cell.length_a   1.000
_cell.length_b   1.000
_cell.length_c   1.000
_cell.angle_alpha   90.00
_cell.angle_beta   90.00
_cell.angle_gamma   90.00
#
_symmetry.space_group_name_H-M   'P 1'
#
loop_
_entity.id
_entity.type
_entity.pdbx_description
1 polymer ?
#
loop_
_entity_poly.entity_id
_entity_poly.type
_entity_poly.pdbx_seq_one_letter_code
_entity_poly.pdbx_strand_id
1 'polypeptide(L)'
;MFRFLAAVVLCLSSLPAAADEVFSTYADYEAFVDTKMKNREFSNVISRLGGADEYTPQQMQVLQGQLRDRVPYYLTNADVAKRVELENGFAQEMRIYWNDKNSYLYYYALLHQRDDGVMVLQFSINTRAEPILAKF
;
A
#
# COMPACT_ATOMS: atom_id res chain seq x y z
N MET A 1 24.49 45.13 -37.98
CA MET A 1 24.23 45.11 -36.53
C MET A 1 23.30 43.94 -36.23
N PHE A 2 23.83 42.84 -35.72
CA PHE A 2 23.10 41.59 -35.51
C PHE A 2 22.32 41.65 -34.18
N ARG A 3 21.01 41.43 -34.26
CA ARG A 3 20.12 41.21 -33.12
C ARG A 3 20.51 39.91 -32.43
N PHE A 4 20.71 39.91 -31.11
CA PHE A 4 20.78 38.67 -30.34
C PHE A 4 19.58 38.55 -29.39
N LEU A 5 19.08 37.32 -29.42
CA LEU A 5 17.81 36.80 -28.95
C LEU A 5 17.85 36.60 -27.43
N ALA A 6 16.73 36.85 -26.77
CA ALA A 6 16.52 36.54 -25.36
C ALA A 6 16.58 35.02 -25.11
N ALA A 7 17.15 34.63 -23.97
CA ALA A 7 16.98 33.30 -23.40
C ALA A 7 16.38 33.43 -22.00
N VAL A 8 15.06 33.24 -21.91
CA VAL A 8 14.35 33.00 -20.66
C VAL A 8 14.61 31.55 -20.27
N VAL A 9 15.39 31.33 -19.22
CA VAL A 9 15.52 30.01 -18.60
C VAL A 9 14.30 29.81 -17.71
N LEU A 10 13.28 29.15 -18.26
CA LEU A 10 12.20 28.56 -17.47
C LEU A 10 12.78 27.33 -16.77
N CYS A 11 13.11 27.47 -15.48
CA CYS A 11 13.38 26.33 -14.62
C CYS A 11 12.10 25.50 -14.53
N LEU A 12 12.11 24.34 -15.20
CA LEU A 12 11.07 23.33 -15.15
C LEU A 12 10.79 22.93 -13.70
N SER A 13 9.52 23.00 -13.34
CA SER A 13 8.95 22.61 -12.06
C SER A 13 9.39 21.21 -11.68
N SER A 14 10.06 21.07 -10.53
CA SER A 14 10.12 19.81 -9.81
C SER A 14 8.69 19.44 -9.41
N LEU A 15 8.08 18.49 -10.13
CA LEU A 15 6.94 17.77 -9.59
C LEU A 15 7.39 17.18 -8.25
N PRO A 16 6.72 17.45 -7.12
CA PRO A 16 6.96 16.65 -5.94
C PRO A 16 6.57 15.22 -6.34
N ALA A 17 7.54 14.30 -6.32
CA ALA A 17 7.20 12.89 -6.21
C ALA A 17 6.27 12.80 -5.00
N ALA A 18 5.07 12.26 -5.17
CA ALA A 18 4.19 11.96 -4.04
C ALA A 18 5.07 11.27 -3.00
N ALA A 19 5.24 11.90 -1.84
CA ALA A 19 6.09 11.36 -0.80
C ALA A 19 5.42 10.05 -0.36
N ASP A 20 5.93 8.92 -0.82
CA ASP A 20 5.57 7.61 -0.30
C ASP A 20 5.72 7.69 1.22
N GLU A 21 4.60 7.69 1.93
CA GLU A 21 4.61 8.12 3.32
C GLU A 21 5.33 7.07 4.18
N VAL A 22 6.57 7.39 4.57
CA VAL A 22 7.39 6.58 5.47
C VAL A 22 6.69 6.49 6.84
N PHE A 23 6.53 5.28 7.34
CA PHE A 23 6.09 5.03 8.70
C PHE A 23 7.28 5.15 9.64
N SER A 24 7.14 5.83 10.78
CA SER A 24 8.25 6.00 11.72
C SER A 24 8.81 4.66 12.22
N THR A 25 7.94 3.67 12.42
CA THR A 25 8.32 2.32 12.85
C THR A 25 7.51 1.25 12.13
N TYR A 26 8.00 0.01 12.16
CA TYR A 26 7.23 -1.15 11.70
C TYR A 26 5.92 -1.31 12.47
N ALA A 27 5.90 -1.01 13.77
CA ALA A 27 4.69 -1.09 14.59
C ALA A 27 3.62 -0.09 14.12
N ASP A 28 4.00 1.12 13.71
CA ASP A 28 3.07 2.12 13.17
C ASP A 28 2.48 1.67 11.83
N TYR A 29 3.32 1.10 10.95
CA TYR A 29 2.90 0.48 9.70
C TYR A 29 1.90 -0.66 9.95
N GLU A 30 2.25 -1.58 10.84
CA GLU A 30 1.43 -2.73 11.19
C GLU A 30 0.08 -2.30 11.76
N ALA A 31 0.08 -1.39 12.73
CA ALA A 31 -1.14 -0.89 13.36
C ALA A 31 -2.05 -0.21 12.33
N PHE A 32 -1.48 0.57 11.41
CA PHE A 32 -2.22 1.20 10.32
C PHE A 32 -2.90 0.16 9.42
N VAL A 33 -2.13 -0.79 8.86
CA VAL A 33 -2.68 -1.78 7.93
C VAL A 33 -3.70 -2.66 8.66
N ASP A 34 -3.39 -3.15 9.86
CA ASP A 34 -4.27 -4.01 10.63
C ASP A 34 -5.63 -3.34 10.90
N THR A 35 -5.61 -2.12 11.42
CA THR A 35 -6.83 -1.37 11.74
C THR A 35 -7.69 -1.15 10.49
N LYS A 36 -7.08 -0.66 9.40
CA LYS A 36 -7.83 -0.30 8.19
C LYS A 36 -8.35 -1.53 7.44
N MET A 37 -7.59 -2.61 7.41
CA MET A 37 -8.03 -3.86 6.81
C MET A 37 -9.20 -4.49 7.59
N LYS A 38 -9.11 -4.56 8.92
CA LYS A 38 -10.19 -5.08 9.77
C LYS A 38 -11.50 -4.29 9.64
N ASN A 39 -11.39 -2.96 9.58
CA ASN A 39 -12.53 -2.05 9.40
C ASN A 39 -13.05 -1.94 7.96
N ARG A 40 -12.46 -2.66 7.00
CA ARG A 40 -12.84 -2.60 5.57
C ARG A 40 -12.71 -1.18 5.00
N GLU A 41 -11.69 -0.47 5.47
CA GLU A 41 -11.26 0.86 5.00
C GLU A 41 -10.18 0.71 3.91
N PHE A 42 -10.40 -0.15 2.93
CA PHE A 42 -9.39 -0.54 1.92
C PHE A 42 -8.86 0.65 1.11
N SER A 43 -9.72 1.63 0.83
CA SER A 43 -9.31 2.88 0.16
C SER A 43 -8.22 3.61 0.94
N ASN A 44 -8.29 3.61 2.28
CA ASN A 44 -7.32 4.29 3.13
C ASN A 44 -5.97 3.59 3.04
N VAL A 45 -5.96 2.25 2.99
CA VAL A 45 -4.74 1.45 2.76
C VAL A 45 -4.17 1.76 1.39
N ILE A 46 -4.99 1.70 0.33
CA ILE A 46 -4.52 1.92 -1.04
C ILE A 46 -3.95 3.33 -1.21
N SER A 47 -4.65 4.36 -0.73
CA SER A 47 -4.19 5.74 -0.82
C SER A 47 -2.91 5.99 -0.01
N ARG A 48 -2.81 5.46 1.22
CA ARG A 48 -1.65 5.70 2.09
C ARG A 48 -0.38 4.99 1.60
N LEU A 49 -0.52 3.82 0.98
CA LEU A 49 0.62 2.99 0.57
C LEU A 49 1.06 3.24 -0.89
N GLY A 50 0.79 4.43 -1.43
CA GLY A 50 1.27 4.84 -2.77
C GLY A 50 0.30 4.60 -3.94
N GLY A 51 -0.88 4.02 -3.70
CA GLY A 51 -1.90 3.81 -4.73
C GLY A 51 -2.81 5.03 -4.98
N ALA A 52 -2.58 6.18 -4.31
CA ALA A 52 -3.42 7.37 -4.47
C ALA A 52 -3.36 7.96 -5.89
N ASP A 53 -2.20 7.89 -6.54
CA ASP A 53 -2.00 8.40 -7.90
C ASP A 53 -2.44 7.38 -8.97
N GLU A 54 -2.68 6.12 -8.60
CA GLU A 54 -3.08 5.05 -9.51
C GLU A 54 -4.57 5.07 -9.86
N TYR A 55 -5.41 5.63 -8.99
CA TYR A 55 -6.87 5.57 -9.11
C TYR A 55 -7.51 6.94 -8.91
N THR A 56 -8.45 7.28 -9.79
CA THR A 56 -9.35 8.42 -9.54
C THR A 56 -10.23 8.14 -8.32
N PRO A 57 -10.80 9.18 -7.67
CA PRO A 57 -11.71 8.99 -6.54
C PRO A 57 -12.90 8.07 -6.87
N GLN A 58 -13.42 8.13 -8.09
CA GLN A 58 -14.51 7.26 -8.54
C GLN A 58 -14.06 5.81 -8.69
N GLN A 59 -12.86 5.58 -9.27
CA GLN A 59 -12.29 4.23 -9.37
C GLN A 59 -12.04 3.64 -7.98
N MET A 60 -11.53 4.43 -7.04
CA MET A 60 -11.29 4.01 -5.66
C MET A 60 -12.58 3.58 -4.96
N GLN A 61 -13.67 4.35 -5.11
CA GLN A 61 -14.97 4.01 -4.55
C GLN A 61 -15.51 2.68 -5.11
N VAL A 62 -15.38 2.47 -6.43
CA VAL A 62 -15.80 1.21 -7.08
C VAL A 62 -14.98 0.03 -6.56
N LEU A 63 -13.66 0.15 -6.48
CA LEU A 63 -12.77 -0.90 -5.96
C LEU A 63 -13.09 -1.24 -4.51
N GLN A 64 -13.31 -0.22 -3.67
CA GLN A 64 -13.70 -0.42 -2.29
C GLN A 64 -15.05 -1.13 -2.17
N GLY A 65 -16.04 -0.78 -3.00
CA GLY A 65 -17.32 -1.47 -3.09
C GLY A 65 -17.14 -2.95 -3.43
N GLN A 66 -16.38 -3.25 -4.49
CA GLN A 66 -16.12 -4.63 -4.91
C GLN A 66 -15.42 -5.48 -3.82
N LEU A 67 -14.44 -4.91 -3.11
CA LEU A 67 -13.79 -5.61 -2.00
C LEU A 67 -14.73 -5.81 -0.82
N ARG A 68 -15.58 -4.82 -0.51
CA ARG A 68 -16.59 -4.90 0.55
C ARG A 68 -17.68 -5.90 0.25
N ASP A 69 -18.06 -6.08 -1.01
CA ASP A 69 -19.05 -7.08 -1.41
C ASP A 69 -18.49 -8.50 -1.28
N ARG A 70 -17.20 -8.68 -1.60
CA ARG A 70 -16.51 -9.97 -1.42
C ARG A 70 -16.17 -10.28 0.04
N VAL A 71 -15.96 -9.24 0.86
CA VAL A 71 -15.71 -9.33 2.31
C VAL A 71 -16.80 -8.56 3.05
N PRO A 72 -18.02 -9.13 3.18
CA PRO A 72 -19.20 -8.41 3.64
C PRO A 72 -19.19 -8.04 5.12
N TYR A 73 -18.41 -8.75 5.93
CA TYR A 73 -18.33 -8.55 7.38
C TYR A 73 -16.95 -8.02 7.78
N TYR A 74 -16.89 -7.30 8.90
CA TYR A 74 -15.62 -6.91 9.51
C TYR A 74 -14.74 -8.14 9.76
N LEU A 75 -13.44 -7.96 9.56
CA LEU A 75 -12.46 -8.98 9.90
C LEU A 75 -12.06 -8.74 11.35
N THR A 76 -12.03 -9.80 12.15
CA THR A 76 -11.82 -9.70 13.60
C THR A 76 -10.44 -10.19 14.01
N ASN A 77 -9.84 -11.06 13.19
CA ASN A 77 -8.55 -11.67 13.43
C ASN A 77 -7.59 -11.35 12.29
N ALA A 78 -6.30 -11.33 12.61
CA ALA A 78 -5.23 -11.20 11.63
C ALA A 78 -3.93 -11.81 12.16
N ASP A 79 -3.06 -12.23 11.25
CA ASP A 79 -1.70 -12.67 11.59
C ASP A 79 -0.75 -12.53 10.39
N VAL A 80 0.55 -12.44 10.66
CA VAL A 80 1.62 -12.54 9.67
C VAL A 80 1.85 -14.03 9.39
N ALA A 81 1.29 -14.52 8.28
CA ALA A 81 1.39 -15.93 7.92
C ALA A 81 2.76 -16.31 7.35
N LYS A 82 3.45 -15.36 6.71
CA LYS A 82 4.80 -15.57 6.18
C LYS A 82 5.54 -14.24 6.11
N ARG A 83 6.79 -14.25 6.52
CA ARG A 83 7.72 -13.14 6.34
C ARG A 83 9.07 -13.69 5.88
N VAL A 84 9.64 -13.09 4.85
CA VAL A 84 10.94 -13.44 4.29
C VAL A 84 11.80 -12.19 4.35
N GLU A 85 12.81 -12.21 5.22
CA GLU A 85 13.85 -11.18 5.23
C GLU A 85 14.70 -11.31 3.98
N LEU A 86 14.96 -10.19 3.34
CA LEU A 86 15.88 -10.03 2.22
C LEU A 86 17.11 -9.25 2.72
N GLU A 87 18.11 -9.07 1.87
CA GLU A 87 19.30 -8.29 2.24
C GLU A 87 18.98 -6.79 2.36
N ASN A 88 19.82 -6.06 3.09
CA ASN A 88 19.80 -4.59 3.19
C ASN A 88 18.48 -3.99 3.70
N GLY A 89 17.83 -4.66 4.66
CA GLY A 89 16.61 -4.15 5.32
C GLY A 89 15.33 -4.34 4.51
N PHE A 90 15.37 -5.06 3.39
CA PHE A 90 14.18 -5.40 2.62
C PHE A 90 13.49 -6.63 3.20
N ALA A 91 12.17 -6.71 3.10
CA ALA A 91 11.41 -7.90 3.49
C ALA A 91 10.14 -8.06 2.68
N GLN A 92 9.74 -9.31 2.43
CA GLN A 92 8.41 -9.64 1.91
C GLN A 92 7.53 -10.18 3.04
N GLU A 93 6.28 -9.75 3.09
CA GLU A 93 5.35 -10.10 4.14
C GLU A 93 3.98 -10.49 3.58
N MET A 94 3.40 -11.56 4.13
CA MET A 94 2.03 -11.99 3.91
C MET A 94 1.26 -11.90 5.21
N ARG A 95 0.18 -11.14 5.21
CA ARG A 95 -0.82 -11.10 6.29
C ARG A 95 -2.12 -11.75 5.84
N ILE A 96 -2.76 -12.47 6.74
CA ILE A 96 -4.10 -13.04 6.53
C ILE A 96 -5.03 -12.39 7.54
N TYR A 97 -6.20 -11.97 7.07
CA TYR A 97 -7.29 -11.47 7.88
C TYR A 97 -8.50 -12.39 7.75
N TRP A 98 -9.19 -12.65 8.86
CA TRP A 98 -10.38 -13.50 8.86
C TRP A 98 -11.38 -13.15 9.96
N ASN A 99 -12.54 -13.80 9.90
CA ASN A 99 -13.57 -13.76 10.94
C ASN A 99 -14.29 -15.12 11.04
N ASP A 100 -15.18 -15.24 12.02
CA ASP A 100 -15.97 -16.45 12.27
C ASP A 100 -17.11 -16.66 11.26
N LYS A 101 -17.18 -15.82 10.21
CA LYS A 101 -18.16 -15.87 9.12
C LYS A 101 -17.54 -16.32 7.80
N ASN A 102 -16.43 -17.05 7.86
CA ASN A 102 -15.69 -17.59 6.71
C ASN A 102 -15.22 -16.52 5.70
N SER A 103 -15.07 -15.27 6.12
CA SER A 103 -14.47 -14.24 5.27
C SER A 103 -12.95 -14.30 5.42
N TYR A 104 -12.23 -14.32 4.30
CA TYR A 104 -10.77 -14.25 4.26
C TYR A 104 -10.30 -13.13 3.35
N LEU A 105 -9.25 -12.45 3.76
CA LEU A 105 -8.57 -11.43 2.97
C LEU A 105 -7.07 -11.57 3.17
N TYR A 106 -6.34 -11.53 2.06
CA TYR A 106 -4.91 -11.75 2.00
C TYR A 106 -4.23 -10.46 1.59
N TYR A 107 -3.18 -10.11 2.32
CA TYR A 107 -2.39 -8.92 2.10
C TYR A 107 -0.93 -9.30 1.88
N TYR A 108 -0.28 -8.68 0.91
CA TYR A 108 1.14 -8.76 0.68
C TYR A 108 1.76 -7.37 0.82
N ALA A 109 2.98 -7.31 1.35
CA ALA A 109 3.85 -6.15 1.25
C ALA A 109 5.29 -6.52 0.90
N LEU A 110 5.91 -5.70 0.06
CA LEU A 110 7.36 -5.55 -0.02
C LEU A 110 7.75 -4.30 0.77
N LEU A 111 8.58 -4.48 1.79
CA LEU A 111 8.96 -3.47 2.75
C LEU A 111 10.45 -3.15 2.61
N HIS A 112 10.82 -1.92 2.98
CA HIS A 112 12.20 -1.51 3.18
C HIS A 112 12.32 -0.76 4.52
N GLN A 113 13.02 -1.38 5.46
CA GLN A 113 13.43 -0.78 6.72
C GLN A 113 14.69 0.06 6.47
N ARG A 114 14.56 1.36 6.72
CA ARG A 114 15.60 2.37 6.60
C ARG A 114 15.87 3.01 7.97
N ASP A 115 16.90 3.83 8.03
CA ASP A 115 17.22 4.61 9.24
C ASP A 115 16.11 5.59 9.63
N ASP A 116 15.36 6.09 8.65
CA ASP A 116 14.25 7.05 8.81
C ASP A 116 12.87 6.40 8.94
N GLY A 117 12.78 5.06 8.93
CA GLY A 117 11.54 4.32 9.18
C GLY A 117 11.29 3.16 8.22
N VAL A 118 10.01 2.81 8.03
CA VAL A 118 9.55 1.72 7.17
C VAL A 118 8.80 2.28 5.97
N MET A 119 9.23 1.87 4.79
CA MET A 119 8.57 2.19 3.53
C MET A 119 7.91 0.94 2.96
N VAL A 120 6.68 1.09 2.45
CA VAL A 120 6.00 0.06 1.67
C VAL A 120 6.28 0.33 0.20
N LEU A 121 7.05 -0.54 -0.44
CA LEU A 121 7.44 -0.40 -1.85
C LEU A 121 6.40 -0.97 -2.81
N GLN A 122 5.70 -2.01 -2.36
CA GLN A 122 4.64 -2.64 -3.12
C GLN A 122 3.69 -3.31 -2.13
N PHE A 123 2.40 -3.29 -2.43
CA PHE A 123 1.43 -4.11 -1.69
C PHE A 123 0.42 -4.78 -2.63
N SER A 124 -0.34 -5.73 -2.11
CA SER A 124 -1.47 -6.32 -2.83
C SER A 124 -2.53 -6.79 -1.85
N ILE A 125 -3.80 -6.61 -2.20
CA ILE A 125 -4.95 -7.10 -1.42
C ILE A 125 -5.75 -8.06 -2.32
N ASN A 126 -6.00 -9.28 -1.85
CA ASN A 126 -6.75 -10.28 -2.60
C ASN A 126 -7.67 -11.09 -1.68
N THR A 127 -8.86 -11.46 -2.18
CA THR A 127 -9.77 -12.39 -1.49
C THR A 127 -9.46 -13.86 -1.79
N ARG A 128 -8.39 -14.10 -2.54
CA ARG A 128 -7.85 -15.41 -2.88
C ARG A 128 -6.40 -15.49 -2.40
N ALA A 129 -5.99 -16.64 -1.91
CA ALA A 129 -4.63 -16.82 -1.39
C ALA A 129 -3.60 -16.93 -2.52
N GLU A 130 -3.97 -17.55 -3.64
CA GLU A 130 -3.04 -17.93 -4.71
C GLU A 130 -2.26 -16.76 -5.31
N PRO A 131 -2.86 -15.59 -5.61
CA PRO A 131 -2.11 -14.44 -6.11
C PRO A 131 -1.07 -13.87 -5.13
N ILE A 132 -1.29 -14.08 -3.82
CA ILE A 132 -0.38 -13.63 -2.78
C ILE A 132 0.74 -14.66 -2.58
N LEU A 133 0.39 -15.94 -2.53
CA LEU A 133 1.35 -17.03 -2.39
C LEU A 133 2.34 -17.08 -3.56
N ALA A 134 1.90 -16.75 -4.78
CA ALA A 134 2.75 -16.73 -5.98
C ALA A 134 3.82 -15.61 -5.98
N LYS A 135 3.87 -14.75 -4.96
CA LYS A 135 4.89 -13.70 -4.81
C LYS A 135 6.12 -14.14 -4.01
N PHE A 136 6.09 -15.33 -3.44
CA PHE A 136 7.19 -15.98 -2.71
C PHE A 136 7.72 -17.17 -3.51
#